data_AF-A0A925HJP4-F1
#
_entry.id   AF-A0A925HJP4-F1
#
_cell.length_a   1.000
_cell.length_b   1.000
_cell.length_c   1.000
_cell.angle_alpha   90.00
_cell.angle_beta   90.00
_cell.angle_gamma   90.00
#
_symmetry.space_group_name_H-M   'P 1'
#
loop_
_entity.id
_entity.type
_entity.pdbx_description
1 polymer ?
#
loop_
_entity_poly.entity_id
_entity_poly.type
_entity_poly.pdbx_seq_one_letter_code
_entity_poly.pdbx_strand_id
1 'polypeptide(L)' 'MMEYSITLPSKPRIVSEGESEGVFEIDGLYPGYGHTLGNSLRRIILSSLPGAAITSVKIEGVEHEFS' A
#
# COMPACT_ATOMS: atom_id res chain seq x y z
N MET A 1 -8.50 38.65 -3.57
CA MET A 1 -8.76 37.20 -3.58
C MET A 1 -7.40 36.54 -3.65
N MET A 2 -6.97 35.80 -2.61
CA MET A 2 -5.65 35.15 -2.63
C MET A 2 -5.66 34.08 -3.73
N GLU A 3 -4.80 34.24 -4.71
CA GLU A 3 -4.57 33.29 -5.79
C GLU A 3 -3.82 32.09 -5.19
N TYR A 4 -4.56 31.02 -4.87
CA TYR A 4 -3.92 29.76 -4.48
C TYR A 4 -3.39 29.07 -5.75
N SER A 5 -2.10 29.27 -6.05
CA SER A 5 -1.42 28.46 -7.06
C SER A 5 -1.18 27.06 -6.48
N ILE A 6 -2.16 26.16 -6.64
CA ILE A 6 -1.99 24.75 -6.30
C ILE A 6 -1.07 24.16 -7.38
N THR A 7 0.17 23.86 -7.00
CA THR A 7 1.08 23.09 -7.84
C THR A 7 0.55 21.66 -7.94
N LEU A 8 0.33 21.19 -9.17
CA LEU A 8 0.03 19.78 -9.38
C LEU A 8 1.24 18.94 -9.01
N PRO A 9 1.05 17.77 -8.38
CA PRO A 9 2.15 16.87 -8.10
C PRO A 9 2.80 16.39 -9.40
N SER A 10 4.10 16.10 -9.33
CA SER A 10 4.79 15.49 -10.45
C SER A 10 4.32 14.05 -10.65
N LYS A 11 4.61 13.49 -11.82
CA LYS A 11 4.37 12.08 -12.07
C LYS A 11 5.18 11.22 -11.08
N PRO A 12 4.58 10.16 -10.49
CA PRO A 12 5.32 9.23 -9.64
C PRO A 12 6.53 8.66 -10.37
N ARG A 13 7.64 8.53 -9.64
CA ARG A 13 8.92 8.05 -10.17
C ARG A 13 9.28 6.73 -9.49
N ILE A 14 9.75 5.77 -10.28
CA ILE A 14 10.21 4.47 -9.78
C ILE A 14 11.66 4.64 -9.35
N VAL A 15 11.96 4.32 -8.09
CA VAL A 15 13.31 4.37 -7.52
C VAL A 15 13.97 2.99 -7.59
N SER A 16 13.22 1.94 -7.24
CA SER A 16 13.61 0.55 -7.42
C SER A 16 12.37 -0.33 -7.59
N GLU A 17 12.52 -1.40 -8.37
CA GLU A 17 11.48 -2.40 -8.58
C GLU A 17 12.15 -3.77 -8.60
N GLY A 18 11.76 -4.61 -7.64
CA GLY A 18 12.13 -6.01 -7.55
C GLY A 18 10.88 -6.88 -7.52
N GLU A 19 11.07 -8.19 -7.39
CA GLU A 19 9.95 -9.15 -7.43
C GLU A 19 9.02 -9.03 -6.21
N SER A 20 9.57 -8.70 -5.03
CA SER A 20 8.83 -8.62 -3.75
C SER A 20 8.93 -7.25 -3.06
N GLU A 21 9.63 -6.29 -3.66
CA GLU A 21 9.84 -4.94 -3.11
C GLU A 21 9.80 -3.91 -4.24
N GLY A 22 9.17 -2.76 -3.99
CA GLY A 22 9.20 -1.63 -4.91
C GLY A 22 9.19 -0.30 -4.15
N VAL A 23 10.00 0.65 -4.60
CA VAL A 23 10.11 1.99 -4.01
C VAL A 23 9.67 3.03 -5.04
N PHE A 24 8.64 3.79 -4.67
CA PHE A 24 8.03 4.83 -5.51
C PHE A 24 8.10 6.19 -4.81
N GLU A 25 8.51 7.21 -5.55
CA GLU A 25 8.62 8.59 -5.05
C GLU A 25 7.58 9.48 -5.74
N ILE A 26 6.91 10.32 -4.94
CA ILE A 26 5.98 11.34 -5.41
C ILE A 26 6.36 12.66 -4.75
N ASP A 27 6.69 13.65 -5.56
CA ASP A 27 7.05 15.00 -5.13
C ASP A 27 6.05 16.04 -5.66
N GLY A 28 6.26 17.31 -5.32
CA GLY A 28 5.37 18.42 -5.74
C GLY A 28 4.02 18.44 -5.02
N LEU A 29 3.86 17.70 -3.93
CA LEU A 29 2.64 17.72 -3.10
C LEU A 29 2.56 18.99 -2.27
N TYR A 30 1.35 19.53 -2.14
CA TYR A 30 1.07 20.61 -1.20
C TYR A 30 1.43 20.16 0.23
N PRO A 31 1.99 21.04 1.09
CA PRO A 31 2.33 20.69 2.47
C PRO A 31 1.19 19.95 3.19
N GLY A 32 1.52 18.81 3.81
CA GLY A 32 0.57 17.95 4.52
C GLY A 32 -0.11 16.87 3.67
N TYR A 33 -0.20 17.02 2.34
CA TYR A 33 -0.86 16.04 1.47
C TYR A 33 -0.09 14.72 1.34
N GLY A 34 1.23 14.75 1.53
CA GLY A 34 2.05 13.54 1.57
C GLY A 34 1.56 12.54 2.63
N HIS A 35 1.17 13.03 3.81
CA HIS A 35 0.66 12.16 4.86
C HIS A 35 -0.73 11.60 4.51
N THR A 36 -1.62 12.44 3.99
CA THR A 36 -2.98 12.05 3.57
C THR A 36 -2.94 10.96 2.49
N LEU A 37 -2.14 11.15 1.45
CA LEU A 37 -1.99 10.18 0.36
C LEU A 37 -1.27 8.92 0.83
N GLY A 38 -0.12 9.05 1.51
CA GLY A 38 0.66 7.91 1.98
C GLY A 38 -0.12 7.01 2.93
N ASN A 39 -0.85 7.59 3.89
CA ASN A 39 -1.68 6.81 4.81
C ASN A 39 -2.84 6.11 4.07
N SER A 40 -3.47 6.78 3.11
CA SER A 40 -4.56 6.19 2.31
C SER A 40 -4.06 5.02 1.47
N LEU A 41 -2.94 5.20 0.76
CA LEU A 41 -2.31 4.14 -0.04
C LEU A 41 -1.89 2.95 0.83
N ARG A 42 -1.26 3.20 1.98
CA ARG A 42 -0.88 2.13 2.93
C ARG A 42 -2.08 1.28 3.34
N ARG A 43 -3.22 1.91 3.66
CA ARG A 43 -4.44 1.18 4.05
C ARG A 43 -5.01 0.34 2.91
N ILE A 44 -5.03 0.89 1.70
CA ILE A 44 -5.51 0.17 0.51
C ILE A 44 -4.62 -1.04 0.21
N ILE A 45 -3.30 -0.86 0.21
CA ILE A 45 -2.33 -1.92 -0.07
C ILE A 45 -2.47 -3.07 0.94
N LEU A 46 -2.65 -2.76 2.23
CA LEU A 46 -2.73 -3.77 3.28
C LEU A 46 -4.09 -4.47 3.40
N SER A 47 -5.18 -3.83 2.99
CA SER A 47 -6.53 -4.30 3.35
C SER A 47 -7.51 -4.42 2.19
N SER A 48 -7.18 -3.92 1.00
CA SER A 48 -8.11 -3.88 -0.13
C SER A 48 -7.57 -4.54 -1.39
N LEU A 49 -6.29 -4.94 -1.39
CA LEU A 49 -5.76 -5.75 -2.48
C LEU A 49 -6.29 -7.18 -2.38
N PRO A 50 -6.91 -7.71 -3.46
CA PRO A 50 -7.36 -9.09 -3.48
C PRO A 50 -6.15 -10.01 -3.43
N GLY A 51 -6.30 -11.12 -2.72
CA GLY A 51 -5.30 -12.17 -2.60
C GLY A 51 -5.95 -13.49 -2.23
N ALA A 52 -5.14 -14.54 -2.15
CA ALA A 52 -5.56 -15.85 -1.67
C ALA A 52 -4.63 -16.28 -0.55
N ALA A 53 -5.19 -16.90 0.48
CA ALA A 53 -4.46 -17.50 1.57
C ALA A 53 -5.12 -18.83 1.94
N ILE A 54 -4.36 -19.73 2.55
CA ILE A 54 -4.88 -20.98 3.10
C ILE A 54 -5.81 -20.62 4.26
N THR A 55 -7.06 -21.07 4.20
CA THR A 55 -8.09 -20.78 5.21
C THR A 55 -8.35 -21.96 6.14
N SER A 56 -8.07 -23.19 5.69
CA SER A 56 -8.24 -24.40 6.49
C SER A 56 -7.34 -25.52 5.98
N VAL A 57 -7.00 -26.44 6.88
CA VAL A 57 -6.26 -27.67 6.59
C VAL A 57 -6.92 -28.80 7.39
N LYS A 58 -7.02 -30.00 6.80
CA LYS A 58 -7.48 -31.22 7.47
C LYS A 58 -6.40 -32.28 7.35
N ILE A 59 -5.95 -32.82 8.47
CA ILE A 59 -4.92 -33.87 8.55
C ILE A 59 -5.58 -35.13 9.11
N GLU A 60 -5.35 -36.27 8.46
CA GLU A 60 -5.91 -37.55 8.91
C GLU A 60 -5.30 -37.97 10.25
N GLY A 61 -6.14 -38.34 11.21
CA GLY A 61 -5.72 -38.75 12.55
C GLY A 61 -5.39 -37.61 13.52
N VAL A 62 -5.48 -36.35 13.10
CA VAL A 62 -5.27 -35.17 13.95
C VAL A 62 -6.62 -34.50 14.23
N GLU A 63 -7.02 -34.48 15.50
CA GLU A 63 -8.32 -33.93 15.89
C GLU A 63 -8.27 -32.41 16.11
N HIS A 64 -7.15 -31.88 16.58
CA HIS A 64 -6.98 -30.46 16.86
C HIS A 64 -5.55 -29.97 16.56
N GLU A 65 -5.37 -28.65 16.52
CA GLU A 65 -4.09 -28.01 16.16
C GLU A 65 -2.91 -28.35 17.09
N PHE A 66 -3.19 -28.89 18.27
CA PHE A 66 -2.20 -29.30 19.27
C PHE A 66 -1.97 -30.82 19.41
N SER A 67 -2.50 -31.66 18.50
CA SER A 67 -2.33 -33.13 18.56
C SER A 67 -1.07 -33.62 17.85
#